data_AF-A0AA38WBZ1-F1
#
_entry.id   AF-A0AA38WBZ1-F1
#
_cell.length_a   1.000
_cell.length_b   1.000
_cell.length_c   1.000
_cell.angle_alpha   90.00
_cell.angle_beta   90.00
_cell.angle_gamma   90.00
#
_symmetry.space_group_name_H-M   'P 1'
#
loop_
_entity.id
_entity.type
_entity.pdbx_description
1 polymer ?
#
loop_
_entity_poly.entity_id
_entity_poly.type
_entity_poly.pdbx_seq_one_letter_code
_entity_poly.pdbx_strand_id
1 'polypeptide(L)'
;MVLADRGLCCIDEFDKMTAEHQALLEAMEQQCVSVAKAGLVASLSAQTTVLAAANPVGGHYNRAKTVNENLKINAALLSRFDLVFILLDKPDELLDKRVSEHIMSLHVGNGDHSQLVKKPTGHHVFLRGAASQTISGIDLDVKSGPLISRLRLDPRKDVDFVPLPGPLLRKYIAYARTYVFPRMSRPAAKILQEFYLKLRDRSTFVDSTPITARQLESLVRLAQARARVELREEITVEDAMDVVEIMKESLYDKYVDENGVVDYGRSGGMSNHKEAKRFLSALNKKSELEQKDCFSVSEMFSLADRIGLRVPDVDIFVENLNVAGYLIKKGPKFQVIYYRSNVRNHGGFQGSSITLS
;
A
#
# COMPACT_ATOMS: atom_id res chain seq x y z
N MET A 1 15.37 -19.65 4.83
CA MET A 1 15.03 -19.65 3.38
C MET A 1 15.43 -20.95 2.68
N VAL A 2 16.67 -21.43 2.78
CA VAL A 2 17.09 -22.71 2.15
C VAL A 2 16.20 -23.90 2.57
N LEU A 3 15.83 -24.00 3.85
CA LEU A 3 14.91 -25.03 4.34
C LEU A 3 13.49 -24.95 3.73
N ALA A 4 13.12 -23.78 3.19
CA ALA A 4 11.82 -23.51 2.59
C ALA A 4 11.87 -23.52 1.06
N ASP A 5 12.90 -24.13 0.46
CA ASP A 5 13.03 -24.28 -1.00
C ASP A 5 11.75 -24.90 -1.60
N ARG A 6 11.22 -24.25 -2.65
CA ARG A 6 9.93 -24.54 -3.32
C ARG A 6 8.68 -24.37 -2.44
N GLY A 7 8.84 -23.79 -1.26
CA GLY A 7 7.79 -23.52 -0.27
C GLY A 7 7.54 -22.03 -0.04
N LEU A 8 7.04 -21.73 1.16
CA LEU A 8 6.72 -20.38 1.65
C LEU A 8 7.59 -20.08 2.87
N CYS A 9 8.23 -18.92 2.87
CA CYS A 9 8.98 -18.38 3.99
C CYS A 9 8.23 -17.15 4.54
N CYS A 10 7.57 -17.32 5.68
CA CYS A 10 6.89 -16.23 6.37
C CYS A 10 7.88 -15.49 7.28
N ILE A 11 7.90 -14.16 7.21
CA ILE A 11 8.73 -13.29 8.05
C ILE A 11 7.81 -12.26 8.71
N ASP A 12 7.82 -12.23 10.04
CA ASP A 12 7.13 -11.22 10.82
C ASP A 12 8.11 -10.12 11.26
N GLU A 13 7.58 -8.95 11.57
CA GLU A 13 8.35 -7.77 12.00
C GLU A 13 9.53 -7.46 11.06
N PHE A 14 9.27 -7.53 9.75
CA PHE A 14 10.30 -7.37 8.71
C PHE A 14 11.00 -6.00 8.78
N ASP A 15 10.35 -4.99 9.36
CA ASP A 15 10.92 -3.66 9.65
C ASP A 15 12.04 -3.69 10.71
N LYS A 16 12.09 -4.70 11.59
CA LYS A 16 13.08 -4.81 12.67
C LYS A 16 14.35 -5.58 12.29
N MET A 17 14.47 -6.04 11.04
CA MET A 17 15.68 -6.72 10.59
C MET A 17 16.85 -5.72 10.45
N THR A 18 17.95 -5.95 11.18
CA THR A 18 19.07 -4.98 11.27
C THR A 18 20.37 -5.42 10.59
N ALA A 19 20.62 -6.73 10.40
CA ALA A 19 21.97 -7.21 10.06
C ALA A 19 22.08 -8.16 8.84
N GLU A 20 20.98 -8.68 8.29
CA GLU A 20 21.03 -9.78 7.28
C GLU A 20 20.44 -9.44 5.92
N HIS A 21 20.33 -8.14 5.60
CA HIS A 21 19.74 -7.69 4.34
C HIS A 21 20.48 -8.22 3.10
N GLN A 22 21.80 -8.44 3.16
CA GLN A 22 22.57 -8.92 2.02
C GLN A 22 22.18 -10.33 1.60
N ALA A 23 22.08 -11.27 2.55
CA ALA A 23 21.67 -12.64 2.26
C ALA A 23 20.23 -12.71 1.77
N LEU A 24 19.36 -11.85 2.31
CA LEU A 24 17.97 -11.75 1.85
C LEU A 24 17.87 -11.16 0.44
N LEU A 25 18.64 -10.11 0.14
CA LEU A 25 18.73 -9.51 -1.20
C LEU A 25 19.20 -10.54 -2.22
N GLU A 26 20.21 -11.34 -1.87
CA GLU A 26 20.72 -12.44 -2.71
C GLU A 26 19.63 -13.50 -2.93
N ALA A 27 19.01 -14.00 -1.86
CA ALA A 27 17.98 -15.03 -1.95
C ALA A 27 16.75 -14.58 -2.74
N MET A 28 16.29 -13.34 -2.57
CA MET A 28 15.13 -12.80 -3.28
C MET A 28 15.42 -12.40 -4.74
N GLU A 29 16.69 -12.29 -5.13
CA GLU A 29 17.10 -11.93 -6.49
C GLU A 29 17.52 -13.15 -7.30
N GLN A 30 18.44 -13.94 -6.75
CA GLN A 30 19.10 -15.04 -7.42
C GLN A 30 18.47 -16.40 -7.07
N GLN A 31 17.55 -16.43 -6.10
CA GLN A 31 16.96 -17.67 -5.57
C GLN A 31 18.01 -18.65 -5.02
N CYS A 32 19.14 -18.12 -4.53
CA CYS A 32 20.21 -18.87 -3.89
C CYS A 32 20.83 -18.07 -2.74
N VAL A 33 21.57 -18.75 -1.86
CA VAL A 33 22.39 -18.14 -0.81
C VAL A 33 23.79 -18.70 -0.89
N SER A 34 24.77 -17.83 -1.03
CA SER A 34 26.19 -18.19 -1.09
C SER A 34 26.81 -18.15 0.29
N VAL A 35 27.48 -19.24 0.69
CA VAL A 35 28.16 -19.36 1.97
C VAL A 35 29.62 -19.69 1.75
N ALA A 36 30.50 -18.84 2.27
CA ALA A 36 31.94 -19.05 2.30
C ALA A 36 32.41 -19.03 3.76
N LYS A 37 32.69 -20.20 4.35
CA LYS A 37 33.15 -20.30 5.75
C LYS A 37 33.99 -21.55 5.96
N ALA A 38 35.07 -21.42 6.75
CA ALA A 38 35.95 -22.54 7.14
C ALA A 38 36.44 -23.41 5.96
N GLY A 39 36.78 -22.78 4.83
CA GLY A 39 37.25 -23.46 3.62
C GLY A 39 36.14 -24.10 2.77
N LEU A 40 34.88 -24.08 3.22
CA LEU A 40 33.73 -24.46 2.43
C LEU A 40 33.22 -23.25 1.65
N VAL A 41 33.13 -23.39 0.33
CA VAL A 41 32.42 -22.45 -0.55
C VAL A 41 31.28 -23.23 -1.20
N ALA A 42 30.05 -22.84 -0.89
CA ALA A 42 28.85 -23.50 -1.39
C ALA A 42 27.78 -22.47 -1.76
N SER A 43 26.99 -22.79 -2.78
CA SER A 43 25.76 -22.06 -3.13
C SER A 43 24.57 -22.98 -2.87
N LEU A 44 23.63 -22.50 -2.05
CA LEU A 44 22.47 -23.26 -1.60
C LEU A 44 21.21 -22.71 -2.28
N SER A 45 20.38 -23.59 -2.84
CA SER A 45 19.09 -23.19 -3.43
C SER A 45 18.16 -22.60 -2.37
N ALA A 46 17.48 -21.51 -2.73
CA ALA A 46 16.51 -20.82 -1.90
C ALA A 46 15.32 -20.33 -2.76
N GLN A 47 14.80 -21.20 -3.63
CA GLN A 47 13.65 -20.94 -4.52
C GLN A 47 12.36 -20.92 -3.70
N THR A 48 12.22 -19.96 -2.79
CA THR A 48 11.10 -19.85 -1.86
C THR A 48 10.28 -18.60 -2.15
N THR A 49 8.98 -18.67 -1.91
CA THR A 49 8.12 -17.47 -1.91
C THR A 49 8.25 -16.81 -0.55
N VAL A 50 8.47 -15.49 -0.51
CA VAL A 50 8.53 -14.73 0.75
C VAL A 50 7.20 -14.05 1.01
N LEU A 51 6.64 -14.27 2.19
CA LEU A 51 5.53 -13.50 2.72
C LEU A 51 6.06 -12.73 3.93
N ALA A 52 5.99 -11.41 3.89
CA ALA A 52 6.51 -10.56 4.95
C ALA A 52 5.42 -9.66 5.51
N ALA A 53 5.39 -9.53 6.84
CA ALA A 53 4.62 -8.53 7.55
C ALA A 53 5.59 -7.49 8.15
N ALA A 54 5.22 -6.22 8.06
CA ALA A 54 6.02 -5.11 8.56
C ALA A 54 5.10 -4.08 9.20
N ASN A 55 5.57 -3.48 10.29
CA ASN A 55 4.82 -2.42 10.97
C ASN A 55 5.33 -1.03 10.54
N PRO A 56 4.45 -0.02 10.46
CA PRO A 56 4.87 1.34 10.24
C PRO A 56 5.62 1.88 11.48
N VAL A 57 6.58 2.75 11.24
CA VAL A 57 7.37 3.40 12.27
C VAL A 57 6.47 4.22 13.18
N GLY A 58 6.54 3.93 14.49
CA GLY A 58 5.70 4.61 15.48
C GLY A 58 4.29 4.02 15.60
N GLY A 59 4.01 2.87 14.98
CA GLY A 59 2.77 2.11 15.16
C GLY A 59 1.59 2.55 14.31
N HIS A 60 1.69 3.68 13.60
CA HIS A 60 0.62 4.21 12.76
C HIS A 60 1.15 4.61 11.38
N TYR A 61 0.42 4.25 10.33
CA TYR A 61 0.77 4.61 8.97
C TYR A 61 0.42 6.07 8.69
N ASN A 62 1.41 6.87 8.30
CA ASN A 62 1.22 8.27 7.97
C ASN A 62 1.09 8.46 6.45
N ARG A 63 -0.11 8.86 6.00
CA ARG A 63 -0.44 9.07 4.58
C ARG A 63 0.31 10.24 3.92
N ALA A 64 0.86 11.15 4.71
CA ALA A 64 1.69 12.24 4.21
C ALA A 64 3.14 11.81 3.91
N LYS A 65 3.54 10.61 4.36
CA LYS A 65 4.87 10.02 4.10
C LYS A 65 4.78 8.95 3.03
N THR A 66 5.91 8.73 2.35
CA THR A 66 6.02 7.61 1.40
C THR A 66 6.01 6.27 2.14
N VAL A 67 5.69 5.18 1.42
CA VAL A 67 5.75 3.80 1.96
C VAL A 67 7.13 3.50 2.56
N ASN A 68 8.18 3.95 1.87
CA ASN A 68 9.57 3.73 2.29
C ASN A 68 9.88 4.44 3.62
N GLU A 69 9.44 5.68 3.78
CA GLU A 69 9.59 6.45 5.03
C GLU A 69 8.74 5.90 6.16
N ASN A 70 7.55 5.37 5.86
CA ASN A 70 6.68 4.72 6.84
C ASN A 70 7.29 3.42 7.37
N LEU A 71 8.03 2.65 6.57
CA LEU A 71 8.53 1.33 6.97
C LEU A 71 10.01 1.32 7.40
N LYS A 72 10.82 2.30 7.00
CA LYS A 72 12.28 2.33 7.22
C LYS A 72 13.06 1.12 6.63
N ILE A 73 12.49 0.44 5.65
CA ILE A 73 13.14 -0.68 4.96
C ILE A 73 13.95 -0.14 3.77
N ASN A 74 15.06 -0.79 3.41
CA ASN A 74 15.81 -0.43 2.21
C ASN A 74 14.93 -0.50 0.93
N ALA A 75 14.93 0.57 0.12
CA ALA A 75 14.21 0.63 -1.15
C ALA A 75 14.53 -0.55 -2.11
N ALA A 76 15.77 -1.04 -2.08
CA ALA A 76 16.20 -2.21 -2.86
C ALA A 76 15.47 -3.49 -2.43
N LEU A 77 15.20 -3.68 -1.13
CA LEU A 77 14.39 -4.81 -0.64
C LEU A 77 12.92 -4.61 -1.02
N LEU A 78 12.38 -3.41 -0.80
CA LEU A 78 10.99 -3.13 -1.12
C LEU A 78 10.68 -3.34 -2.61
N SER A 79 11.60 -2.96 -3.50
CA SER A 79 11.47 -3.17 -4.95
C SER A 79 11.47 -4.63 -5.39
N ARG A 80 11.90 -5.56 -4.53
CA ARG A 80 11.95 -7.00 -4.82
C ARG A 80 10.64 -7.72 -4.55
N PHE A 81 9.74 -7.10 -3.78
CA PHE A 81 8.39 -7.62 -3.61
C PHE A 81 7.57 -7.37 -4.87
N ASP A 82 6.93 -8.42 -5.37
CA ASP A 82 6.01 -8.33 -6.50
C ASP A 82 4.72 -7.58 -6.12
N LEU A 83 4.24 -7.79 -4.89
CA LEU A 83 3.06 -7.16 -4.32
C LEU A 83 3.37 -6.65 -2.92
N VAL A 84 2.91 -5.43 -2.62
CA VAL A 84 2.98 -4.82 -1.28
C VAL A 84 1.58 -4.37 -0.93
N PHE A 85 1.00 -4.85 0.17
CA PHE A 85 -0.33 -4.41 0.60
C PHE A 85 -0.20 -3.52 1.82
N ILE A 86 -0.84 -2.35 1.79
CA ILE A 86 -0.92 -1.45 2.94
C ILE A 86 -2.28 -1.69 3.59
N LEU A 87 -2.25 -2.26 4.79
CA LEU A 87 -3.44 -2.50 5.60
C LEU A 87 -3.56 -1.34 6.58
N LEU A 88 -4.56 -0.49 6.34
CA LEU A 88 -4.86 0.63 7.23
C LEU A 88 -5.99 0.23 8.17
N ASP A 89 -5.76 0.44 9.46
CA ASP A 89 -6.83 0.36 10.46
C ASP A 89 -7.73 1.59 10.33
N LYS A 90 -8.99 1.35 9.95
CA LYS A 90 -10.03 2.38 9.84
C LYS A 90 -11.19 1.95 10.71
N PRO A 91 -11.54 2.72 11.76
CA PRO A 91 -12.70 2.42 12.59
C PRO A 91 -13.96 2.30 11.73
N ASP A 92 -14.66 1.18 11.82
CA ASP A 92 -15.91 0.92 11.12
C ASP A 92 -16.81 0.14 12.07
N GLU A 93 -17.76 0.85 12.70
CA GLU A 93 -18.64 0.30 13.73
C GLU A 93 -19.35 -0.98 13.27
N LEU A 94 -19.75 -1.07 11.99
CA LEU A 94 -20.45 -2.23 11.47
C LEU A 94 -19.51 -3.42 11.31
N LEU A 95 -18.30 -3.18 10.78
CA LEU A 95 -17.29 -4.22 10.62
C LEU A 95 -16.77 -4.69 11.99
N ASP A 96 -16.46 -3.75 12.88
CA ASP A 96 -15.94 -3.99 14.23
C ASP A 96 -16.96 -4.78 15.06
N LYS A 97 -18.25 -4.45 14.94
CA LYS A 97 -19.33 -5.24 15.55
C LYS A 97 -19.37 -6.67 15.03
N ARG A 98 -19.28 -6.88 13.71
CA ARG A 98 -19.28 -8.24 13.14
C ARG A 98 -18.07 -9.06 13.57
N VAL A 99 -16.89 -8.44 13.57
CA VAL A 99 -15.64 -9.10 13.99
C VAL A 99 -15.71 -9.46 15.47
N SER A 100 -16.16 -8.53 16.33
CA SER A 100 -16.31 -8.78 17.76
C SER A 100 -17.35 -9.86 18.06
N GLU A 101 -18.54 -9.81 17.44
CA GLU A 101 -19.56 -10.88 17.57
C GLU A 101 -18.99 -12.25 17.17
N HIS A 102 -18.24 -12.31 16.07
CA HIS A 102 -17.60 -13.55 15.62
C HIS A 102 -16.55 -14.05 16.61
N ILE A 103 -15.62 -13.19 17.06
CA ILE A 103 -14.59 -13.56 18.04
C ILE A 103 -15.24 -14.05 19.34
N MET A 104 -16.25 -13.36 19.84
CA MET A 104 -16.98 -13.77 21.04
C MET A 104 -17.67 -15.12 20.85
N SER A 105 -18.26 -15.39 19.68
CA SER A 105 -18.91 -16.67 19.39
C SER A 105 -17.96 -17.87 19.48
N LEU A 106 -16.66 -17.68 19.18
CA LEU A 106 -15.62 -18.71 19.29
C LEU A 106 -15.22 -18.99 20.74
N HIS A 107 -15.41 -18.02 21.65
CA HIS A 107 -14.97 -18.12 23.05
C HIS A 107 -16.11 -18.44 24.02
N VAL A 108 -17.37 -18.17 23.65
CA VAL A 108 -18.56 -18.42 24.49
C VAL A 108 -19.01 -19.89 24.44
N GLY A 109 -18.51 -20.70 23.49
CA GLY A 109 -18.79 -22.13 23.39
C GLY A 109 -17.71 -23.02 24.03
N ASN A 110 -18.04 -23.67 25.14
CA ASN A 110 -17.24 -24.71 25.80
C ASN A 110 -16.67 -25.78 24.83
N GLY A 111 -15.36 -26.02 24.90
CA GLY A 111 -14.77 -27.32 25.26
C GLY A 111 -14.98 -28.57 24.39
N ASP A 112 -15.76 -28.57 23.32
CA ASP A 112 -15.90 -29.74 22.44
C ASP A 112 -15.30 -29.48 21.06
N HIS A 113 -14.03 -29.86 20.89
CA HIS A 113 -13.46 -30.17 19.59
C HIS A 113 -14.12 -31.45 19.04
N SER A 114 -15.36 -31.35 18.58
CA SER A 114 -15.94 -32.32 17.67
C SER A 114 -16.28 -31.63 16.36
N GLN A 115 -15.76 -32.21 15.28
CA GLN A 115 -16.04 -31.81 13.91
C GLN A 115 -17.54 -31.83 13.66
N LEU A 116 -18.17 -30.65 13.59
CA LEU A 116 -19.47 -30.53 12.98
C LEU A 116 -19.47 -29.29 12.10
N VAL A 117 -19.52 -29.56 10.79
CA VAL A 117 -20.12 -28.72 9.77
C VAL A 117 -21.51 -28.32 10.28
N LYS A 118 -21.61 -27.26 11.09
CA LYS A 118 -22.89 -26.67 11.46
C LYS A 118 -23.28 -25.76 10.31
N LYS A 119 -24.31 -26.20 9.56
CA LYS A 119 -25.02 -25.41 8.56
C LYS A 119 -25.20 -23.97 9.06
N PRO A 120 -24.94 -22.93 8.24
CA PRO A 120 -25.33 -21.58 8.61
C PRO A 120 -26.85 -21.54 8.57
N THR A 121 -27.49 -21.64 9.73
CA THR A 121 -28.90 -21.29 9.90
C THR A 121 -29.02 -19.82 9.53
N GLY A 122 -29.66 -19.58 8.39
CA GLY A 122 -29.84 -18.25 7.83
C GLY A 122 -30.48 -17.32 8.85
N HIS A 123 -29.82 -16.21 9.13
CA HIS A 123 -30.38 -14.91 9.55
C HIS A 123 -29.23 -13.87 9.52
N HIS A 124 -28.58 -13.71 8.37
CA HIS A 124 -27.76 -12.50 8.12
C HIS A 124 -28.60 -11.48 7.35
N VAL A 125 -29.44 -10.76 8.10
CA VAL A 125 -30.00 -9.50 7.64
C VAL A 125 -28.86 -8.47 7.69
N PHE A 126 -28.45 -7.94 6.53
CA PHE A 126 -28.30 -6.50 6.24
C PHE A 126 -27.28 -6.19 5.13
N LEU A 127 -27.79 -5.41 4.15
CA LEU A 127 -27.07 -4.54 3.22
C LEU A 127 -27.62 -3.12 3.41
N ARG A 128 -26.74 -2.13 3.57
CA ARG A 128 -26.77 -0.89 2.77
C ARG A 128 -25.52 -0.04 2.99
N GLY A 129 -24.87 0.33 1.89
CA GLY A 129 -23.84 1.35 1.80
C GLY A 129 -23.70 1.82 0.35
N ALA A 130 -24.42 2.90 0.02
CA ALA A 130 -24.35 3.78 -1.15
C ALA A 130 -23.97 3.19 -2.53
N ALA A 131 -24.99 2.76 -3.29
CA ALA A 131 -24.93 2.78 -4.75
C ALA A 131 -25.34 4.18 -5.25
N SER A 132 -24.45 4.84 -6.00
CA SER A 132 -24.80 6.02 -6.79
C SER A 132 -25.77 5.61 -7.90
N GLN A 133 -26.91 6.28 -7.95
CA GLN A 133 -27.96 6.04 -8.92
C GLN A 133 -27.52 6.46 -10.32
N THR A 134 -27.63 5.57 -11.30
CA THR A 134 -27.89 5.96 -12.71
C THR A 134 -28.84 4.94 -13.33
N ILE A 135 -29.81 5.49 -14.06
CA ILE A 135 -31.03 4.84 -14.52
C ILE A 135 -30.85 4.28 -15.94
N SER A 136 -31.53 3.14 -16.15
CA SER A 136 -32.05 2.52 -17.39
C SER A 136 -31.10 2.02 -18.48
N GLY A 137 -31.11 0.69 -18.63
CA GLY A 137 -31.43 0.03 -19.90
C GLY A 137 -30.26 -0.27 -20.82
N ILE A 138 -29.78 -1.52 -20.77
CA ILE A 138 -29.53 -2.46 -21.89
C ILE A 138 -28.83 -3.70 -21.27
N ASP A 139 -29.46 -4.86 -21.43
CA ASP A 139 -28.91 -6.18 -21.10
C ASP A 139 -27.70 -6.48 -21.99
N LEU A 140 -26.52 -6.49 -21.38
CA LEU A 140 -25.31 -7.14 -21.89
C LEU A 140 -24.59 -7.75 -20.66
N ASP A 141 -24.66 -9.08 -20.56
CA ASP A 141 -24.09 -9.91 -19.50
C ASP A 141 -22.55 -9.86 -19.53
N VAL A 142 -21.98 -8.77 -19.01
CA VAL A 142 -20.57 -8.65 -18.66
C VAL A 142 -20.54 -8.51 -17.14
N LYS A 143 -19.81 -9.39 -16.46
CA LYS A 143 -19.53 -9.29 -15.01
C LYS A 143 -18.66 -8.05 -14.71
N SER A 144 -19.22 -6.85 -14.88
CA SER A 144 -18.51 -5.55 -14.87
C SER A 144 -18.42 -4.92 -13.48
N GLY A 145 -18.02 -5.70 -12.47
CA GLY A 145 -17.76 -5.20 -11.11
C GLY A 145 -16.30 -5.36 -10.71
N PRO A 146 -15.80 -4.55 -9.74
CA PRO A 146 -14.49 -4.76 -9.13
C PRO A 146 -14.28 -6.22 -8.72
N LEU A 147 -13.05 -6.74 -8.83
CA LEU A 147 -12.64 -8.08 -8.41
C LEU A 147 -13.07 -8.38 -6.98
N ILE A 148 -12.92 -7.40 -6.07
CA ILE A 148 -13.36 -7.58 -4.68
C ILE A 148 -14.86 -7.86 -4.56
N SER A 149 -15.69 -7.24 -5.40
CA SER A 149 -17.13 -7.48 -5.42
C SER A 149 -17.46 -8.84 -6.03
N ARG A 150 -16.66 -9.31 -6.99
CA ARG A 150 -16.83 -10.63 -7.62
C ARG A 150 -16.41 -11.79 -6.70
N LEU A 151 -15.43 -11.55 -5.82
CA LEU A 151 -14.89 -12.57 -4.91
C LEU A 151 -15.61 -12.63 -3.56
N ARG A 152 -16.39 -11.60 -3.21
CA ARG A 152 -17.18 -11.60 -1.97
C ARG A 152 -18.39 -12.51 -2.13
N LEU A 153 -18.57 -13.41 -1.16
CA LEU A 153 -19.79 -14.20 -1.04
C LEU A 153 -20.99 -13.26 -0.78
N ASP A 154 -22.03 -13.41 -1.59
CA ASP A 154 -23.30 -12.71 -1.42
C ASP A 154 -24.20 -13.54 -0.50
N PRO A 155 -24.62 -13.02 0.67
CA PRO A 155 -25.43 -13.78 1.62
C PRO A 155 -26.78 -14.27 1.07
N ARG A 156 -27.27 -13.72 -0.04
CA ARG A 156 -28.52 -14.14 -0.69
C ARG A 156 -28.28 -15.12 -1.82
N LYS A 157 -27.21 -14.94 -2.61
CA LYS A 157 -26.90 -15.81 -3.76
C LYS A 157 -26.12 -17.05 -3.36
N ASP A 158 -25.30 -16.95 -2.32
CA ASP A 158 -24.35 -17.98 -1.89
C ASP A 158 -24.78 -18.64 -0.57
N VAL A 159 -26.10 -18.69 -0.30
CA VAL A 159 -26.66 -19.32 0.91
C VAL A 159 -26.24 -20.78 1.08
N ASP A 160 -26.08 -21.49 -0.04
CA ASP A 160 -25.70 -22.90 -0.10
C ASP A 160 -24.19 -23.07 -0.34
N PHE A 161 -23.39 -22.01 -0.19
CA PHE A 161 -21.94 -22.12 -0.35
C PHE A 161 -21.36 -23.04 0.73
N VAL A 162 -20.82 -24.17 0.27
CA VAL A 162 -20.09 -25.11 1.11
C VAL A 162 -18.59 -24.93 0.84
N PRO A 163 -17.80 -24.50 1.83
CA PRO A 163 -16.35 -24.41 1.68
C PRO A 163 -15.75 -25.76 1.31
N LEU A 164 -14.75 -25.74 0.43
CA LEU A 164 -14.00 -26.95 0.08
C LEU A 164 -13.32 -27.53 1.33
N PRO A 165 -13.44 -28.85 1.58
CA PRO A 165 -12.72 -29.48 2.67
C PRO A 165 -11.20 -29.27 2.54
N GLY A 166 -10.52 -28.96 3.65
CA GLY A 166 -9.08 -28.71 3.65
C GLY A 166 -8.23 -29.80 2.96
N PRO A 167 -8.49 -31.11 3.16
CA PRO A 167 -7.77 -32.17 2.44
C PRO A 167 -7.96 -32.11 0.92
N LEU A 168 -9.17 -31.76 0.45
CA LEU A 168 -9.47 -31.62 -0.98
C LEU A 168 -8.76 -30.39 -1.55
N LEU A 169 -8.82 -29.25 -0.86
CA LEU A 169 -8.13 -28.03 -1.26
C LEU A 169 -6.61 -28.27 -1.40
N ARG A 170 -6.01 -29.01 -0.45
CA ARG A 170 -4.58 -29.37 -0.53
C ARG A 170 -4.26 -30.22 -1.75
N LYS A 171 -5.09 -31.23 -2.05
CA LYS A 171 -4.95 -32.06 -3.27
C LYS A 171 -5.11 -31.23 -4.54
N TYR A 172 -6.07 -30.31 -4.55
CA TYR A 172 -6.33 -29.40 -5.66
C TYR A 172 -5.13 -28.51 -5.97
N ILE A 173 -4.58 -27.84 -4.95
CA ILE A 173 -3.38 -26.98 -5.09
C ILE A 173 -2.18 -27.81 -5.58
N ALA A 174 -1.98 -29.01 -5.03
CA ALA A 174 -0.90 -29.90 -5.46
C ALA A 174 -1.05 -30.29 -6.94
N TYR A 175 -2.26 -30.69 -7.36
CA TYR A 175 -2.56 -31.02 -8.75
C TYR A 175 -2.30 -29.83 -9.69
N ALA A 176 -2.84 -28.65 -9.37
CA ALA A 176 -2.66 -27.44 -10.16
C ALA A 176 -1.18 -27.05 -10.33
N ARG A 177 -0.38 -27.19 -9.26
CA ARG A 177 1.07 -26.90 -9.30
C ARG A 177 1.83 -27.88 -10.19
N THR A 178 1.46 -29.16 -10.18
CA THR A 178 2.19 -30.24 -10.88
C THR A 178 1.83 -30.37 -12.35
N TYR A 179 0.56 -30.17 -12.71
CA TYR A 179 0.06 -30.55 -14.04
C TYR A 179 -0.34 -29.36 -14.92
N VAL A 180 -0.55 -28.17 -14.36
CA VAL A 180 -1.08 -27.02 -15.11
C VAL A 180 0.01 -25.96 -15.32
N PHE A 181 0.31 -25.69 -16.60
CA PHE A 181 1.34 -24.75 -17.03
C PHE A 181 0.77 -23.74 -18.04
N PRO A 182 0.05 -22.71 -17.58
CA PRO A 182 -0.68 -21.80 -18.46
C PRO A 182 0.24 -21.02 -19.39
N ARG A 183 -0.13 -20.93 -20.67
CA ARG A 183 0.59 -20.14 -21.69
C ARG A 183 -0.11 -18.80 -21.94
N MET A 184 0.68 -17.76 -22.21
CA MET A 184 0.15 -16.41 -22.43
C MET A 184 -0.56 -16.30 -23.79
N SER A 185 -1.83 -15.88 -23.77
CA SER A 185 -2.54 -15.50 -24.99
C SER A 185 -2.07 -14.14 -25.51
N ARG A 186 -2.10 -13.94 -26.84
CA ARG A 186 -1.78 -12.65 -27.46
C ARG A 186 -2.62 -11.48 -26.91
N PRO A 187 -3.96 -11.59 -26.75
CA PRO A 187 -4.75 -10.49 -26.23
C PRO A 187 -4.44 -10.19 -24.75
N ALA A 188 -4.19 -11.20 -23.91
CA ALA A 188 -3.77 -10.98 -22.52
C ALA A 188 -2.41 -10.28 -22.43
N ALA A 189 -1.44 -10.69 -23.25
CA ALA A 189 -0.11 -10.07 -23.30
C ALA A 189 -0.19 -8.56 -23.60
N LYS A 190 -1.06 -8.17 -24.54
CA LYS A 190 -1.26 -6.76 -24.90
C LYS A 190 -1.74 -5.92 -23.71
N ILE A 191 -2.67 -6.44 -22.91
CA ILE A 191 -3.19 -5.75 -21.72
C ILE A 191 -2.09 -5.52 -20.68
N LEU A 192 -1.31 -6.56 -20.37
CA LEU A 192 -0.21 -6.44 -19.41
C LEU A 192 0.88 -5.48 -19.90
N GLN A 193 1.20 -5.52 -21.20
CA GLN A 193 2.17 -4.61 -21.81
C GLN A 193 1.70 -3.16 -21.75
N GLU A 194 0.45 -2.88 -22.14
CA GLU A 194 -0.12 -1.54 -22.07
C GLU A 194 -0.14 -1.00 -20.64
N PHE A 195 -0.50 -1.84 -19.66
CA PHE A 195 -0.49 -1.45 -18.25
C PHE A 195 0.94 -1.15 -17.76
N TYR A 196 1.92 -2.01 -18.09
CA TYR A 196 3.33 -1.78 -17.76
C TYR A 196 3.87 -0.48 -18.35
N LEU A 197 3.55 -0.17 -19.61
CA LEU A 197 3.98 1.07 -20.25
C LEU A 197 3.36 2.31 -19.57
N LYS A 198 2.06 2.25 -19.23
CA LYS A 198 1.37 3.31 -18.46
C LYS A 198 1.99 3.52 -17.09
N LEU A 199 2.36 2.43 -16.41
CA LEU A 199 3.09 2.49 -15.14
C LEU A 199 4.44 3.19 -15.33
N ARG A 200 5.23 2.76 -16.31
CA ARG A 200 6.59 3.28 -16.56
C ARG A 200 6.59 4.77 -16.89
N ASP A 201 5.67 5.22 -17.75
CA ASP A 201 5.53 6.63 -18.14
C ASP A 201 5.33 7.53 -16.92
N ARG A 202 4.45 7.12 -16.01
CA ARG A 202 4.10 7.89 -14.80
C ARG A 202 5.16 7.85 -13.70
N SER A 203 5.97 6.78 -13.65
CA SER A 203 7.06 6.66 -12.65
C SER A 203 8.21 7.65 -12.84
N THR A 204 8.29 8.31 -14.01
CA THR A 204 9.32 9.33 -14.26
C THR A 204 9.11 10.63 -13.48
N PHE A 205 7.90 10.86 -12.94
CA PHE A 205 7.52 12.13 -12.30
C PHE A 205 7.53 12.12 -10.76
N VAL A 206 7.64 10.95 -10.12
CA VAL A 206 7.50 10.79 -8.66
C VAL A 206 8.75 10.12 -8.12
N ASP A 207 9.29 10.54 -6.97
CA ASP A 207 10.34 9.82 -6.19
C ASP A 207 9.83 8.47 -5.61
N SER A 208 9.09 7.74 -6.43
CA SER A 208 8.65 6.38 -6.20
C SER A 208 9.77 5.42 -6.60
N THR A 209 9.70 4.21 -6.04
CA THR A 209 10.54 3.09 -6.46
C THR A 209 10.48 2.94 -7.98
N PRO A 210 11.62 2.95 -8.71
CA PRO A 210 11.63 2.95 -10.16
C PRO A 210 10.98 1.67 -10.71
N ILE A 211 10.18 1.82 -11.76
CA ILE A 211 9.48 0.68 -12.38
C ILE A 211 10.43 -0.03 -13.34
N THR A 212 10.88 -1.21 -12.93
CA THR A 212 11.83 -2.05 -13.68
C THR A 212 11.12 -3.10 -14.51
N ALA A 213 11.86 -3.76 -15.41
CA ALA A 213 11.35 -4.90 -16.17
C ALA A 213 10.82 -6.04 -15.28
N ARG A 214 11.32 -6.16 -14.04
CA ARG A 214 10.84 -7.09 -13.01
C ARG A 214 9.33 -6.98 -12.80
N GLN A 215 8.77 -5.77 -12.85
CA GLN A 215 7.33 -5.56 -12.64
C GLN A 215 6.49 -6.20 -13.75
N LEU A 216 6.99 -6.20 -15.00
CA LEU A 216 6.34 -6.93 -16.09
C LEU A 216 6.44 -8.45 -15.86
N GLU A 217 7.58 -8.95 -15.41
CA GLU A 217 7.73 -10.37 -15.03
C GLU A 217 6.81 -10.75 -13.87
N SER A 218 6.60 -9.87 -12.88
CA SER A 218 5.65 -10.05 -11.78
C SER A 218 4.23 -10.15 -12.31
N LEU A 219 3.80 -9.27 -13.22
CA LEU A 219 2.49 -9.34 -13.87
C LEU A 219 2.29 -10.68 -14.59
N VAL A 220 3.29 -11.15 -15.34
CA VAL A 220 3.24 -12.46 -16.02
C VAL A 220 3.11 -13.60 -15.02
N ARG A 221 3.92 -13.61 -13.94
CA ARG A 221 3.87 -14.63 -12.89
C ARG A 221 2.50 -14.67 -12.19
N LEU A 222 1.92 -13.50 -11.89
CA LEU A 222 0.60 -13.39 -11.29
C LEU A 222 -0.51 -13.89 -12.24
N ALA A 223 -0.43 -13.57 -13.53
CA ALA A 223 -1.42 -14.02 -14.52
C ALA A 223 -1.38 -15.54 -14.72
N GLN A 224 -0.17 -16.12 -14.75
CA GLN A 224 0.01 -17.57 -14.73
C GLN A 224 -0.55 -18.20 -13.46
N ALA A 225 -0.33 -17.59 -12.29
CA ALA A 225 -0.86 -18.10 -11.04
C ALA A 225 -2.40 -18.08 -11.03
N ARG A 226 -3.02 -17.00 -11.53
CA ARG A 226 -4.49 -16.89 -11.59
C ARG A 226 -5.11 -17.94 -12.50
N ALA A 227 -4.62 -18.06 -13.74
CA ALA A 227 -5.10 -19.07 -14.68
C ALA A 227 -4.91 -20.51 -14.15
N ARG A 228 -3.78 -20.76 -13.47
CA ARG A 228 -3.45 -22.07 -12.89
C ARG A 228 -4.43 -22.48 -11.79
N VAL A 229 -4.86 -21.56 -10.93
CA VAL A 229 -5.82 -21.85 -9.86
C VAL A 229 -7.16 -22.30 -10.42
N GLU A 230 -7.50 -21.91 -11.65
CA GLU A 230 -8.71 -22.37 -12.35
C GLU A 230 -8.44 -23.54 -13.32
N LEU A 231 -7.25 -24.17 -13.21
CA LEU A 231 -6.78 -25.28 -14.04
C LEU A 231 -6.76 -25.00 -15.55
N ARG A 232 -6.64 -23.72 -15.95
CA ARG A 232 -6.61 -23.33 -17.37
C ARG A 232 -5.22 -23.53 -17.97
N GLU A 233 -5.17 -23.98 -19.22
CA GLU A 233 -3.92 -24.12 -19.97
C GLU A 233 -3.48 -22.83 -20.69
N GLU A 234 -4.38 -21.84 -20.77
CA GLU A 234 -4.12 -20.54 -21.40
C GLU A 234 -4.53 -19.40 -20.46
N ILE A 235 -3.72 -18.34 -20.46
CA ILE A 235 -3.99 -17.11 -19.72
C ILE A 235 -4.94 -16.24 -20.54
N THR A 236 -6.14 -16.04 -20.01
CA THR A 236 -7.20 -15.29 -20.68
C THR A 236 -7.05 -13.78 -20.47
N VAL A 237 -7.84 -13.01 -21.22
CA VAL A 237 -7.96 -11.55 -21.04
C VAL A 237 -8.45 -11.21 -19.64
N GLU A 238 -9.39 -11.99 -19.11
CA GLU A 238 -9.95 -11.80 -17.77
C GLU A 238 -8.90 -11.99 -16.68
N ASP A 239 -8.02 -12.99 -16.83
CA ASP A 239 -6.90 -13.22 -15.90
C ASP A 239 -5.96 -12.01 -15.87
N ALA A 240 -5.66 -11.43 -17.04
CA ALA A 240 -4.83 -10.24 -17.13
C ALA A 240 -5.49 -9.01 -16.49
N MET A 241 -6.81 -8.83 -16.69
CA MET A 241 -7.56 -7.74 -16.06
C MET A 241 -7.59 -7.87 -14.53
N ASP A 242 -7.83 -9.08 -14.01
CA ASP A 242 -7.84 -9.37 -12.59
C ASP A 242 -6.48 -9.08 -11.94
N VAL A 243 -5.38 -9.45 -12.62
CA VAL A 243 -4.02 -9.17 -12.14
C VAL A 243 -3.69 -7.67 -12.18
N VAL A 244 -4.13 -6.96 -13.22
CA VAL A 244 -3.99 -5.50 -13.27
C VAL A 244 -4.73 -4.85 -12.10
N GLU A 245 -5.90 -5.35 -11.74
CA GLU A 245 -6.65 -4.87 -10.57
C GLU A 245 -5.90 -5.16 -9.26
N ILE A 246 -5.43 -6.39 -9.04
CA ILE A 246 -4.62 -6.76 -7.86
C ILE A 246 -3.37 -5.88 -7.75
N MET A 247 -2.69 -5.62 -8.87
CA MET A 247 -1.50 -4.78 -8.90
C MET A 247 -1.81 -3.31 -8.61
N LYS A 248 -2.97 -2.82 -9.08
CA LYS A 248 -3.43 -1.48 -8.72
C LYS A 248 -3.72 -1.38 -7.24
N GLU A 249 -4.38 -2.38 -6.64
CA GLU A 249 -4.67 -2.43 -5.20
C GLU A 249 -3.38 -2.47 -4.35
N SER A 250 -2.38 -3.26 -4.77
CA SER A 250 -1.08 -3.29 -4.09
C SER A 250 -0.27 -1.98 -4.25
N LEU A 251 -0.58 -1.19 -5.28
CA LEU A 251 0.01 0.13 -5.48
C LEU A 251 -0.89 1.28 -5.01
N TYR A 252 -2.13 1.01 -4.59
CA TYR A 252 -3.22 1.98 -4.53
C TYR A 252 -2.92 3.11 -3.54
N ASP A 253 -2.39 2.77 -2.38
CA ASP A 253 -2.09 3.75 -1.34
C ASP A 253 -0.78 4.54 -1.58
N LYS A 254 -0.05 4.27 -2.67
CA LYS A 254 0.97 5.19 -3.20
C LYS A 254 0.34 6.38 -3.96
N TYR A 255 -0.93 6.29 -4.38
CA TYR A 255 -1.56 7.23 -5.32
C TYR A 255 -2.93 7.78 -4.89
N VAL A 256 -3.39 7.48 -3.68
CA VAL A 256 -4.70 7.94 -3.18
C VAL A 256 -4.51 9.01 -2.13
N ASP A 257 -5.25 10.10 -2.26
CA ASP A 257 -5.25 11.19 -1.30
C ASP A 257 -5.99 10.81 0.00
N GLU A 258 -5.98 11.70 0.99
CA GLU A 258 -6.66 11.44 2.26
C GLU A 258 -8.18 11.26 2.11
N ASN A 259 -8.75 11.69 0.99
CA ASN A 259 -10.18 11.71 0.70
C ASN A 259 -10.66 10.50 -0.12
N GLY A 260 -9.78 9.55 -0.42
CA GLY A 260 -10.13 8.35 -1.18
C GLY A 260 -10.28 8.59 -2.68
N VAL A 261 -9.85 9.76 -3.17
CA VAL A 261 -9.75 10.06 -4.60
C VAL A 261 -8.37 9.63 -5.07
N VAL A 262 -8.31 8.95 -6.20
CA VAL A 262 -7.05 8.56 -6.83
C VAL A 262 -6.41 9.82 -7.42
N ASP A 263 -5.62 10.51 -6.62
CA ASP A 263 -4.89 11.68 -7.05
C ASP A 263 -3.56 11.24 -7.69
N TYR A 264 -3.63 11.00 -9.00
CA TYR A 264 -2.49 10.70 -9.85
C TYR A 264 -1.44 11.84 -9.90
N GLY A 265 -1.71 12.97 -9.24
CA GLY A 265 -0.85 14.15 -9.14
C GLY A 265 0.02 14.27 -7.88
N ARG A 266 -0.02 13.29 -6.95
CA ARG A 266 0.90 13.26 -5.78
C ARG A 266 2.35 13.06 -6.23
N SER A 267 2.95 14.18 -6.62
CA SER A 267 4.38 14.36 -6.77
C SER A 267 5.02 14.07 -5.42
N GLY A 268 5.95 13.12 -5.44
CA GLY A 268 6.65 12.63 -4.26
C GLY A 268 7.21 13.75 -3.41
N GLY A 269 7.40 13.43 -2.13
CA GLY A 269 7.78 14.34 -1.05
C GLY A 269 9.04 15.19 -1.22
N MET A 270 9.67 15.27 -2.40
CA MET A 270 10.76 16.21 -2.69
C MET A 270 10.30 17.50 -3.39
N SER A 271 9.24 17.47 -4.21
CA SER A 271 8.72 18.70 -4.85
C SER A 271 7.97 19.59 -3.85
N ASN A 272 7.09 18.99 -3.06
CA ASN A 272 6.41 19.67 -1.95
C ASN A 272 7.38 20.09 -0.85
N HIS A 273 8.48 19.36 -0.59
CA HIS A 273 9.46 19.80 0.40
C HIS A 273 10.25 21.04 -0.06
N LYS A 274 10.59 21.12 -1.35
CA LYS A 274 11.22 22.31 -1.94
C LYS A 274 10.27 23.51 -1.94
N GLU A 275 9.01 23.30 -2.34
CA GLU A 275 7.98 24.35 -2.33
C GLU A 275 7.58 24.75 -0.90
N ALA A 276 7.48 23.81 0.04
CA ALA A 276 7.31 24.06 1.48
C ALA A 276 8.46 24.89 2.05
N LYS A 277 9.71 24.53 1.75
CA LYS A 277 10.88 25.29 2.20
C LYS A 277 10.90 26.70 1.61
N ARG A 278 10.56 26.85 0.31
CA ARG A 278 10.42 28.16 -0.34
C ARG A 278 9.32 29.00 0.31
N PHE A 279 8.15 28.40 0.53
CA PHE A 279 7.00 29.06 1.14
C PHE A 279 7.28 29.47 2.59
N LEU A 280 7.79 28.56 3.43
CA LEU A 280 8.16 28.84 4.81
C LEU A 280 9.28 29.89 4.91
N SER A 281 10.26 29.86 4.00
CA SER A 281 11.31 30.89 3.95
C SER A 281 10.75 32.27 3.57
N ALA A 282 9.84 32.33 2.60
CA ALA A 282 9.17 33.58 2.22
C ALA A 282 8.28 34.11 3.35
N LEU A 283 7.62 33.20 4.08
CA LEU A 283 6.71 33.55 5.16
C LEU A 283 7.48 34.00 6.41
N ASN A 284 8.62 33.38 6.74
CA ASN A 284 9.56 33.89 7.76
C ASN A 284 10.09 35.28 7.40
N LYS A 285 10.50 35.49 6.14
CA LYS A 285 10.98 36.81 5.69
C LYS A 285 9.88 37.88 5.81
N LYS A 286 8.63 37.52 5.53
CA LYS A 286 7.48 38.40 5.72
C LYS A 286 7.21 38.68 7.21
N SER A 287 7.35 37.67 8.07
CA SER A 287 7.26 37.79 9.53
C SER A 287 8.28 38.78 10.09
N GLU A 288 9.53 38.72 9.63
CA GLU A 288 10.61 39.62 10.06
C GLU A 288 10.37 41.07 9.62
N LEU A 289 9.93 41.27 8.37
CA LEU A 289 9.67 42.59 7.80
C LEU A 289 8.45 43.27 8.44
N GLU A 290 7.39 42.51 8.70
CA GLU A 290 6.13 43.03 9.25
C GLU A 290 6.04 42.94 10.78
N GLN A 291 7.06 42.37 11.45
CA GLN A 291 7.06 42.09 12.90
C GLN A 291 5.78 41.39 13.37
N LYS A 292 5.35 40.38 12.60
CA LYS A 292 4.05 39.72 12.76
C LYS A 292 4.21 38.20 12.76
N ASP A 293 3.82 37.56 13.86
CA ASP A 293 3.98 36.11 14.04
C ASP A 293 2.76 35.28 13.64
N CYS A 294 1.69 35.92 13.14
CA CYS A 294 0.42 35.25 12.79
C CYS A 294 -0.15 35.77 11.47
N PHE A 295 -0.46 34.87 10.55
CA PHE A 295 -0.97 35.19 9.22
C PHE A 295 -2.38 34.61 9.03
N SER A 296 -3.28 35.41 8.44
CA SER A 296 -4.59 34.93 8.00
C SER A 296 -4.46 34.05 6.76
N VAL A 297 -5.46 33.20 6.52
CA VAL A 297 -5.56 32.38 5.31
C VAL A 297 -5.34 33.22 4.05
N SER A 298 -6.05 34.34 3.92
CA SER A 298 -5.93 35.25 2.77
C SER A 298 -4.50 35.80 2.56
N GLU A 299 -3.76 36.05 3.64
CA GLU A 299 -2.36 36.48 3.56
C GLU A 299 -1.41 35.36 3.11
N MET A 300 -1.72 34.13 3.48
CA MET A 300 -0.98 32.94 3.04
C MET A 300 -1.20 32.67 1.55
N PHE A 301 -2.44 32.80 1.08
CA PHE A 301 -2.79 32.74 -0.34
C PHE A 301 -2.08 33.82 -1.15
N SER A 302 -2.14 35.07 -0.68
CA SER A 302 -1.48 36.19 -1.34
C SER A 302 0.04 36.02 -1.42
N LEU A 303 0.64 35.33 -0.43
CA LEU A 303 2.05 34.99 -0.47
C LEU A 303 2.34 33.86 -1.46
N ALA A 304 1.52 32.81 -1.47
CA ALA A 304 1.64 31.68 -2.39
C ALA A 304 1.59 32.14 -3.85
N ASP A 305 0.65 33.01 -4.19
CA ASP A 305 0.51 33.60 -5.53
C ASP A 305 1.73 34.44 -5.91
N ARG A 306 2.19 35.30 -4.99
CA ARG A 306 3.37 36.16 -5.20
C ARG A 306 4.66 35.38 -5.46
N ILE A 307 4.85 34.23 -4.83
CA ILE A 307 6.05 33.41 -5.03
C ILE A 307 5.91 32.40 -6.19
N GLY A 308 4.75 32.39 -6.86
CA GLY A 308 4.42 31.43 -7.91
C GLY A 308 4.50 29.99 -7.41
N LEU A 309 3.90 29.72 -6.25
CA LEU A 309 3.92 28.41 -5.60
C LEU A 309 3.27 27.37 -6.53
N ARG A 310 4.02 26.33 -6.90
CA ARG A 310 3.52 25.31 -7.84
C ARG A 310 2.92 24.13 -7.06
N VAL A 311 1.73 24.34 -6.52
CA VAL A 311 0.98 23.29 -5.80
C VAL A 311 -0.43 23.14 -6.39
N PRO A 312 -1.02 21.93 -6.36
CA PRO A 312 -2.37 21.70 -6.91
C PRO A 312 -3.46 22.48 -6.16
N ASP A 313 -3.32 22.56 -4.84
CA ASP A 313 -4.24 23.26 -3.94
C ASP A 313 -3.47 23.87 -2.77
N VAL A 314 -3.60 25.19 -2.58
CA VAL A 314 -2.91 25.94 -1.53
C VAL A 314 -3.54 25.72 -0.15
N ASP A 315 -4.85 25.50 -0.07
CA ASP A 315 -5.54 25.21 1.21
C ASP A 315 -5.03 23.90 1.80
N ILE A 316 -5.06 22.85 0.97
CA ILE A 316 -4.57 21.51 1.35
C ILE A 316 -3.09 21.58 1.70
N PHE A 317 -2.30 22.35 0.95
CA PHE A 317 -0.88 22.55 1.21
C PHE A 317 -0.61 23.22 2.56
N VAL A 318 -1.34 24.28 2.92
CA VAL A 318 -1.18 24.98 4.20
C VAL A 318 -1.61 24.08 5.38
N GLU A 319 -2.70 23.34 5.23
CA GLU A 319 -3.16 22.40 6.27
C GLU A 319 -2.15 21.24 6.45
N ASN A 320 -1.54 20.75 5.37
CA ASN A 320 -0.43 19.79 5.47
C ASN A 320 0.78 20.33 6.25
N LEU A 321 1.12 21.61 6.09
CA LEU A 321 2.18 22.24 6.88
C LEU A 321 1.81 22.41 8.36
N ASN A 322 0.52 22.57 8.66
CA ASN A 322 0.00 22.58 10.02
C ASN A 322 0.10 21.19 10.66
N VAL A 323 -0.36 20.14 9.98
CA VAL A 323 -0.27 18.74 10.44
C VAL A 323 1.19 18.30 10.61
N ALA A 324 2.09 18.74 9.73
CA ALA A 324 3.52 18.45 9.82
C ALA A 324 4.25 19.23 10.95
N GLY A 325 3.56 20.18 11.62
CA GLY A 325 4.13 20.97 12.70
C GLY A 325 5.08 22.08 12.24
N TYR A 326 5.03 22.49 10.97
CA TYR A 326 5.74 23.69 10.50
C TYR A 326 4.94 24.97 10.75
N LEU A 327 3.61 24.85 10.74
CA LEU A 327 2.66 25.89 11.11
C LEU A 327 1.81 25.42 12.30
N ILE A 328 1.29 26.36 13.06
CA ILE A 328 0.25 26.11 14.06
C ILE A 328 -0.95 26.98 13.74
N LYS A 329 -2.10 26.36 13.56
CA LYS A 329 -3.39 27.05 13.49
C LYS A 329 -3.79 27.60 14.87
N LYS A 330 -3.86 28.92 15.00
CA LYS A 330 -4.36 29.66 16.17
C LYS A 330 -5.64 30.40 15.80
N GLY A 331 -6.78 29.72 15.93
CA GLY A 331 -8.08 30.25 15.51
C GLY A 331 -8.13 30.45 13.99
N PRO A 332 -8.50 31.65 13.47
CA PRO A 332 -8.56 31.92 12.03
C PRO A 332 -7.18 32.25 11.40
N LYS A 333 -6.08 32.11 12.15
CA LYS A 333 -4.73 32.49 11.72
C LYS A 333 -3.76 31.32 11.90
N PHE A 334 -2.64 31.37 11.19
CA PHE A 334 -1.53 30.42 11.27
C PHE A 334 -0.27 31.13 11.78
N GLN A 335 0.44 30.50 12.71
CA GLN A 335 1.73 30.93 13.22
C GLN A 335 2.82 29.98 12.73
N VAL A 336 3.97 30.51 12.31
CA VAL A 336 5.13 29.68 11.94
C VAL A 336 5.84 29.19 13.18
N ILE A 337 6.18 27.90 13.20
CA ILE A 337 7.18 27.38 14.14
C ILE A 337 8.53 27.46 13.45
N TYR A 338 9.47 28.20 14.04
CA TYR A 338 10.80 28.49 13.47
C TYR A 338 11.44 27.31 12.73
N TYR A 339 11.49 27.41 11.40
CA TYR A 339 12.30 26.56 10.54
C TYR A 339 13.76 27.03 10.65
N ARG A 340 14.52 26.53 11.64
CA ARG A 340 15.98 26.76 11.68
C ARG A 340 16.64 26.01 10.52
N SER A 341 16.83 26.72 9.40
CA SER A 341 17.73 26.29 8.34
C SER A 341 19.15 26.19 8.91
N ASN A 342 19.68 24.96 8.98
CA ASN A 342 21.08 24.69 9.28
C ASN A 342 21.98 25.46 8.28
N VAL A 343 22.53 26.59 8.73
CA VAL A 343 23.70 27.25 8.15
C VAL A 343 24.69 27.42 9.29
N ARG A 344 25.89 26.87 9.11
CA ARG A 344 26.96 26.83 10.13
C ARG A 344 27.56 28.22 10.41
N ASN A 345 28.05 28.33 11.66
CA ASN A 345 29.16 29.12 12.20
C ASN A 345 28.90 30.42 13.00
N HIS A 346 29.32 30.30 14.27
CA HIS A 346 29.88 31.26 15.24
C HIS A 346 29.08 32.48 15.72
N GLY A 347 29.00 32.59 17.06
CA GLY A 347 28.67 33.81 17.79
C GLY A 347 27.50 33.61 18.75
N GLY A 348 27.76 33.63 20.06
CA GLY A 348 26.75 33.44 21.10
C GLY A 348 25.69 34.55 21.16
N PHE A 349 24.54 34.24 21.75
CA PHE A 349 23.91 34.96 22.88
C PHE A 349 22.57 34.28 23.27
N GLN A 350 22.13 34.58 24.49
CA GLN A 350 21.11 33.95 25.34
C GLN A 350 19.64 34.13 24.93
N GLY A 351 18.78 33.28 25.53
CA GLY A 351 17.33 33.50 25.75
C GLY A 351 16.43 32.93 24.64
N SER A 352 15.32 32.24 24.87
CA SER A 352 14.49 32.08 26.06
C SER A 352 13.70 30.78 25.95
N SER A 353 13.58 30.05 27.06
CA SER A 353 12.72 28.87 27.21
C SER A 353 11.25 29.30 27.18
N ILE A 354 10.41 28.64 26.37
CA ILE A 354 8.94 28.78 26.48
C ILE A 354 8.42 27.52 27.15
N THR A 355 8.06 27.71 28.42
CA THR A 355 7.26 26.79 29.23
C THR A 355 5.81 26.86 28.75
N LEU A 356 5.19 25.71 28.49
CA LEU A 356 3.74 25.62 28.24
C LEU A 356 3.02 25.45 29.58
N SER A 357 2.01 26.29 29.82
CA SER A 357 0.97 26.11 30.82
C SER A 357 -0.27 25.51 30.18
#